data_AF-A0A926EJ54-F1
#
_entry.id   AF-A0A926EJ54-F1
#
_cell.length_a   1.000
_cell.length_b   1.000
_cell.length_c   1.000
_cell.angle_alpha   90.00
_cell.angle_beta   90.00
_cell.angle_gamma   90.00
#
_symmetry.space_group_name_H-M   'P 1'
#
loop_
_entity.id
_entity.type
_entity.pdbx_description
1 polymer ?
#
loop_
_entity_poly.entity_id
_entity_poly.type
_entity_poly.pdbx_seq_one_letter_code
_entity_poly.pdbx_strand_id
1 'polypeptide(L)'
;MAKVYQFPGNGKNTQKVKANPNPIRSEEEMQLKNTVVLLIVSYEESKRGLEEIKAEIKELDGMHLKSAKEVIKSIKDLNKRFLKYGVSVGGYRFIASDEREVIYTNANELFYVCEDDENATTYLAGAFIEQFNHYKFTLLLDESIYHILDERMYELEITIKTLKNTKI
;
A
#
# COMPACT_ATOMS: atom_id res chain seq x y z
N MET A 1 -15.96 -0.73 -96.37
CA MET A 1 -15.16 0.25 -95.60
C MET A 1 -15.88 0.60 -94.31
N ALA A 2 -15.28 0.31 -93.15
CA ALA A 2 -15.24 1.19 -91.97
C ALA A 2 -14.16 0.64 -91.04
N LYS A 3 -13.32 1.55 -90.54
CA LYS A 3 -11.98 1.33 -90.00
C LYS A 3 -11.99 0.65 -88.63
N VAL A 4 -11.06 -0.28 -88.44
CA VAL A 4 -10.57 -0.72 -87.13
C VAL A 4 -9.88 0.47 -86.46
N TYR A 5 -10.20 0.72 -85.20
CA TYR A 5 -9.46 1.66 -84.36
C TYR A 5 -9.04 0.96 -83.06
N GLN A 6 -7.73 0.75 -82.90
CA GLN A 6 -7.07 0.40 -81.64
C GLN A 6 -6.60 1.68 -80.94
N PHE A 7 -6.63 1.69 -79.62
CA PHE A 7 -5.96 2.69 -78.77
C PHE A 7 -5.32 1.99 -77.55
N PRO A 8 -4.28 2.59 -76.93
CA PRO A 8 -2.95 2.00 -76.86
C PRO A 8 -2.61 1.40 -75.49
N GLY A 9 -1.81 0.34 -75.50
CA GLY A 9 -1.07 -0.12 -74.34
C GLY A 9 0.27 0.59 -74.22
N ASN A 10 0.62 1.02 -73.00
CA ASN A 10 1.96 1.17 -72.40
C ASN A 10 1.78 1.86 -71.03
N GLY A 11 2.40 1.45 -69.93
CA GLY A 11 3.39 0.40 -69.73
C GLY A 11 3.80 0.23 -68.26
N LYS A 12 4.69 -0.75 -68.07
CA LYS A 12 5.78 -0.87 -67.08
C LYS A 12 5.61 -0.32 -65.65
N ASN A 13 5.76 -1.27 -64.73
CA ASN A 13 6.40 -1.14 -63.41
C ASN A 13 5.86 -0.07 -62.45
N THR A 14 5.05 -0.52 -61.50
CA THR A 14 5.24 -0.09 -60.11
C THR A 14 5.26 -1.32 -59.22
N GLN A 15 6.43 -1.59 -58.66
CA GLN A 15 6.57 -2.31 -57.40
C GLN A 15 5.57 -1.68 -56.41
N LYS A 16 4.47 -2.35 -56.10
CA LYS A 16 3.82 -2.12 -54.81
C LYS A 16 4.65 -2.88 -53.79
N VAL A 17 5.68 -2.18 -53.32
CA VAL A 17 6.30 -2.35 -52.01
C VAL A 17 5.23 -2.88 -51.07
N LYS A 18 5.48 -4.06 -50.47
CA LYS A 18 4.79 -4.45 -49.24
C LYS A 18 5.12 -3.37 -48.22
N ALA A 19 4.31 -2.31 -48.19
CA ALA A 19 4.24 -1.42 -47.06
C ALA A 19 3.67 -2.30 -45.97
N ASN A 20 4.54 -2.93 -45.20
CA ASN A 20 4.20 -3.38 -43.87
C ASN A 20 3.99 -2.07 -43.12
N PRO A 21 2.76 -1.61 -42.87
CA PRO A 21 2.60 -0.47 -42.01
C PRO A 21 2.90 -1.03 -40.63
N ASN A 22 4.11 -0.78 -40.12
CA ASN A 22 4.22 -0.72 -38.66
C ASN A 22 3.12 0.26 -38.23
N PRO A 23 2.18 -0.16 -37.36
CA PRO A 23 1.07 0.70 -37.01
C PRO A 23 1.66 1.99 -36.43
N ILE A 24 1.29 3.11 -37.03
CA ILE A 24 1.54 4.43 -36.45
C ILE A 24 0.71 4.42 -35.16
N ARG A 25 1.36 4.18 -34.02
CA ARG A 25 0.69 4.22 -32.71
C ARG A 25 0.01 5.57 -32.57
N SER A 26 -1.27 5.58 -32.25
CA SER A 26 -1.97 6.84 -32.00
C SER A 26 -1.32 7.54 -30.80
N GLU A 27 -1.40 8.87 -30.75
CA GLU A 27 -0.91 9.64 -29.60
C GLU A 27 -1.56 9.14 -28.29
N GLU A 28 -2.83 8.76 -28.36
CA GLU A 28 -3.60 8.15 -27.28
C GLU A 28 -3.03 6.80 -26.83
N GLU A 29 -2.63 5.91 -27.76
CA GLU A 29 -1.99 4.63 -27.41
C GLU A 29 -0.64 4.85 -26.71
N MET A 30 0.14 5.84 -27.14
CA MET A 30 1.41 6.19 -26.48
C MET A 30 1.17 6.78 -25.08
N GLN A 31 0.17 7.65 -24.93
CA GLN A 31 -0.22 8.20 -23.62
C GLN A 31 -0.70 7.10 -22.67
N LEU A 32 -1.54 6.19 -23.15
CA LEU A 32 -2.02 5.05 -22.37
C LEU A 32 -0.88 4.15 -21.93
N LYS A 33 0.04 3.83 -22.86
CA LYS A 33 1.22 3.02 -22.55
C LYS A 33 2.12 3.68 -21.51
N ASN A 34 2.38 4.99 -21.63
CA ASN A 34 3.16 5.74 -20.66
C ASN A 34 2.47 5.76 -19.28
N THR A 35 1.15 5.92 -19.25
CA THR A 35 0.36 5.89 -18.01
C THR A 35 0.45 4.53 -17.32
N VAL A 36 0.35 3.44 -18.07
CA VAL A 36 0.49 2.09 -17.51
C VAL A 36 1.90 1.84 -16.97
N VAL A 37 2.94 2.33 -17.65
CA VAL A 37 4.32 2.27 -17.12
C VAL A 37 4.45 3.03 -15.81
N LEU A 38 3.91 4.26 -15.72
CA LEU A 38 3.93 5.04 -14.47
C LEU A 38 3.17 4.36 -13.33
N LEU A 39 2.02 3.75 -13.64
CA LEU A 39 1.24 2.99 -12.65
C LEU A 39 2.03 1.77 -12.13
N ILE A 40 2.69 1.02 -13.02
CA ILE A 40 3.54 -0.11 -12.62
C ILE A 40 4.64 0.35 -11.67
N VAL A 41 5.36 1.43 -12.01
CA VAL A 41 6.43 1.98 -11.17
C VAL A 41 5.88 2.39 -9.80
N SER A 42 4.74 3.09 -9.77
CA SER A 42 4.11 3.52 -8.52
C SER A 42 3.68 2.35 -7.63
N TYR A 43 3.14 1.27 -8.23
CA TYR A 43 2.79 0.06 -7.48
C TYR A 43 4.01 -0.71 -6.97
N GLU A 44 5.10 -0.76 -7.75
CA GLU A 44 6.37 -1.36 -7.31
C GLU A 44 6.97 -0.58 -6.13
N GLU A 45 6.94 0.75 -6.17
CA GLU A 45 7.38 1.60 -5.06
C GLU A 45 6.50 1.40 -3.82
N SER A 46 5.18 1.29 -4.00
CA SER A 46 4.25 1.02 -2.90
C SER A 46 4.50 -0.34 -2.27
N LYS A 47 4.75 -1.38 -3.08
CA LYS A 47 5.10 -2.72 -2.58
C LYS A 47 6.39 -2.69 -1.76
N ARG A 48 7.46 -2.07 -2.27
CA ARG A 48 8.72 -1.89 -1.53
C ARG A 48 8.50 -1.15 -0.20
N GLY A 49 7.65 -0.14 -0.23
CA GLY A 49 7.25 0.60 0.96
C GLY A 49 6.60 -0.26 2.04
N LEU A 50 5.70 -1.17 1.65
CA LEU A 50 5.08 -2.12 2.57
C LEU A 50 6.09 -3.14 3.13
N GLU A 51 7.05 -3.59 2.32
CA GLU A 51 8.15 -4.47 2.77
C GLU A 51 9.02 -3.78 3.84
N GLU A 52 9.36 -2.51 3.61
CA GLU A 52 10.11 -1.67 4.56
C GLU A 52 9.34 -1.52 5.89
N ILE A 53 8.06 -1.15 5.85
CA ILE A 53 7.24 -1.07 7.07
C ILE A 53 7.22 -2.41 7.78
N LYS A 54 7.00 -3.51 7.06
CA LYS A 54 6.90 -4.84 7.67
C LYS A 54 8.16 -5.18 8.47
N ALA A 55 9.33 -4.83 7.93
CA ALA A 55 10.60 -4.99 8.64
C ALA A 55 10.67 -4.06 9.87
N GLU A 56 10.35 -2.78 9.70
CA GLU A 56 10.37 -1.80 10.80
C GLU A 56 9.43 -2.19 11.95
N ILE A 57 8.18 -2.58 11.67
CA ILE A 57 7.22 -2.90 12.72
C ILE A 57 7.63 -4.14 13.50
N LYS A 58 8.34 -5.08 12.86
CA LYS A 58 8.87 -6.27 13.52
C LYS A 58 9.96 -5.92 14.54
N GLU A 59 10.71 -4.84 14.30
CA GLU A 59 11.67 -4.32 15.28
C GLU A 59 11.00 -3.53 16.41
N LEU A 60 9.79 -3.00 16.17
CA LEU A 60 9.00 -2.28 17.18
C LEU A 60 8.21 -3.21 18.08
N ASP A 61 7.94 -4.45 17.66
CA ASP A 61 7.30 -5.44 18.49
C ASP A 61 8.18 -5.81 19.70
N GLY A 62 7.61 -5.74 20.90
CA GLY A 62 8.36 -5.84 22.15
C GLY A 62 9.09 -4.56 22.56
N MET A 63 8.88 -3.43 21.88
CA MET A 63 9.51 -2.16 22.26
C MET A 63 9.07 -1.73 23.67
N HIS A 64 10.06 -1.40 24.50
CA HIS A 64 9.84 -0.88 25.85
C HIS A 64 9.72 0.65 25.86
N LEU A 65 8.66 1.14 26.49
CA LEU A 65 8.32 2.55 26.65
C LEU A 65 8.30 2.89 28.14
N LYS A 66 8.88 4.04 28.50
CA LYS A 66 9.16 4.39 29.90
C LYS A 66 7.98 5.07 30.61
N SER A 67 6.96 5.47 29.86
CA SER A 67 5.81 6.22 30.39
C SER A 67 4.61 6.20 29.45
N ALA A 68 3.43 6.49 29.99
CA ALA A 68 2.19 6.69 29.22
C ALA A 68 2.32 7.80 28.14
N LYS A 69 3.14 8.83 28.40
CA LYS A 69 3.43 9.87 27.39
C LYS A 69 4.19 9.30 26.19
N GLU A 70 5.16 8.41 26.43
CA GLU A 70 5.88 7.72 25.36
C GLU A 70 4.98 6.76 24.58
N VAL A 71 4.03 6.10 25.25
CA VAL A 71 2.98 5.29 24.60
C VAL A 71 2.18 6.11 23.60
N ILE A 72 1.61 7.23 24.01
CA ILE A 72 0.83 8.10 23.12
C ILE A 72 1.67 8.64 21.96
N LYS A 73 2.94 8.98 22.23
CA LYS A 73 3.86 9.42 21.16
C LYS A 73 4.11 8.29 20.15
N SER A 74 4.39 7.09 20.64
CA SER A 74 4.63 5.91 19.81
C SER A 74 3.41 5.58 18.93
N ILE A 75 2.20 5.62 19.49
CA ILE A 75 0.94 5.43 18.75
C ILE A 75 0.81 6.42 17.60
N LYS A 76 1.09 7.71 17.83
CA LYS A 76 1.02 8.75 16.79
C LYS A 76 2.05 8.51 15.69
N ASP A 77 3.27 8.14 16.07
CA ASP A 77 4.35 7.86 15.13
C ASP A 77 4.01 6.61 14.28
N LEU A 78 3.48 5.55 14.88
CA LEU A 78 3.01 4.34 14.20
C LEU A 78 1.87 4.66 13.22
N ASN A 79 0.83 5.37 13.68
CA ASN A 79 -0.30 5.75 12.83
C ASN A 79 0.14 6.56 11.61
N LYS A 80 1.08 7.50 11.79
CA LYS A 80 1.63 8.30 10.68
C LYS A 80 2.38 7.42 9.68
N ARG A 81 3.14 6.42 10.15
CA ARG A 81 3.84 5.47 9.28
C ARG A 81 2.86 4.61 8.50
N PHE A 82 1.88 3.98 9.16
CA PHE A 82 0.89 3.15 8.46
C PHE A 82 0.07 3.96 7.45
N LEU A 83 -0.33 5.19 7.78
CA LEU A 83 -1.07 6.07 6.88
C LEU A 83 -0.29 6.42 5.60
N LYS A 84 1.04 6.61 5.69
CA LYS A 84 1.89 6.89 4.52
C LYS A 84 1.75 5.83 3.42
N TYR A 85 1.43 4.59 3.80
CA TYR A 85 1.32 3.47 2.88
C TYR A 85 -0.11 2.91 2.79
N GLY A 86 -1.11 3.70 3.23
CA GLY A 86 -2.52 3.36 3.08
C GLY A 86 -3.00 2.22 3.98
N VAL A 87 -2.26 1.89 5.04
CA VAL A 87 -2.63 0.84 5.99
C VAL A 87 -3.41 1.46 7.14
N SER A 88 -4.60 0.91 7.43
CA SER A 88 -5.40 1.29 8.59
C SER A 88 -5.25 0.24 9.67
N VAL A 89 -4.87 0.67 10.87
CA VAL A 89 -4.70 -0.21 12.04
C VAL A 89 -5.84 0.07 13.02
N GLY A 90 -6.50 -0.95 13.54
CA GLY A 90 -7.63 -0.80 14.46
C GLY A 90 -7.22 -0.30 15.86
N GLY A 91 -6.02 -0.66 16.31
CA GLY A 91 -5.52 -0.35 17.64
C GLY A 91 -4.16 -0.96 17.93
N TYR A 92 -3.67 -0.74 19.13
CA TYR A 92 -2.39 -1.25 19.63
C TYR A 92 -2.56 -1.83 21.02
N ARG A 93 -1.80 -2.88 21.33
CA ARG A 93 -1.80 -3.52 22.65
C ARG A 93 -0.50 -3.22 23.35
N PHE A 94 -0.57 -2.96 24.65
CA PHE A 94 0.58 -2.75 25.51
C PHE A 94 0.42 -3.56 26.79
N ILE A 95 1.52 -4.06 27.33
CA ILE A 95 1.57 -4.65 28.67
C ILE A 95 2.29 -3.68 29.59
N ALA A 96 1.60 -3.21 30.63
CA ALA A 96 2.20 -2.39 31.67
C ALA A 96 3.13 -3.22 32.56
N SER A 97 4.05 -2.57 33.28
CA SER A 97 5.03 -3.26 34.14
C SER A 97 4.42 -3.97 35.35
N ASP A 98 3.17 -3.69 35.68
CA ASP A 98 2.35 -4.41 36.67
C ASP A 98 1.44 -5.47 36.01
N GLU A 99 1.79 -5.90 34.80
CA GLU A 99 1.14 -6.97 34.03
C GLU A 99 -0.26 -6.65 33.50
N ARG A 100 -0.77 -5.43 33.71
CA ARG A 100 -2.05 -5.00 33.13
C ARG A 100 -1.96 -4.89 31.61
N GLU A 101 -2.98 -5.41 30.94
CA GLU A 101 -3.14 -5.23 29.51
C GLU A 101 -3.80 -3.88 29.21
N VAL A 102 -3.23 -3.14 28.27
CA VAL A 102 -3.71 -1.84 27.82
C VAL A 102 -3.94 -1.90 26.32
N ILE A 103 -5.19 -1.75 25.91
CA ILE A 103 -5.61 -1.76 24.51
C ILE A 103 -5.98 -0.33 24.12
N TYR A 104 -5.28 0.22 23.14
CA TYR A 104 -5.64 1.49 22.53
C TYR A 104 -6.41 1.25 21.23
N THR A 105 -7.51 1.97 21.02
CA THR A 105 -8.32 1.89 19.80
C THR A 105 -8.26 3.18 18.99
N ASN A 106 -7.91 3.07 17.71
CA ASN A 106 -7.80 4.22 16.81
C ASN A 106 -9.16 4.85 16.48
N ALA A 107 -10.24 4.05 16.45
CA ALA A 107 -11.58 4.53 16.07
C ALA A 107 -12.12 5.60 17.03
N ASN A 108 -11.86 5.41 18.33
CA ASN A 108 -12.44 6.25 19.39
C ASN A 108 -11.36 7.00 20.19
N GLU A 109 -10.08 6.76 19.90
CA GLU A 109 -8.92 7.28 20.64
C GLU A 109 -8.96 6.98 22.15
N LEU A 110 -9.49 5.80 22.50
CA LEU A 110 -9.66 5.35 23.89
C LEU A 110 -8.65 4.27 24.26
N PHE A 111 -8.20 4.32 25.51
CA PHE A 111 -7.44 3.29 26.19
C PHE A 111 -8.38 2.44 27.03
N TYR A 112 -8.31 1.13 26.88
CA TYR A 112 -8.96 0.15 27.73
C TYR A 112 -7.87 -0.51 28.56
N VAL A 113 -7.92 -0.37 29.88
CA VAL A 113 -6.98 -0.99 30.80
C VAL A 113 -7.72 -2.15 31.46
N CYS A 114 -7.30 -3.37 31.15
CA CYS A 114 -7.83 -4.58 31.75
C CYS A 114 -7.23 -4.74 33.15
N GLU A 115 -8.09 -4.68 34.15
CA GLU A 115 -7.71 -4.89 35.56
C GLU A 115 -7.85 -6.37 35.94
N ASP A 116 -8.86 -7.05 35.39
CA ASP A 116 -9.13 -8.50 35.51
C ASP A 116 -9.72 -9.02 34.17
N ASP A 117 -9.88 -10.34 34.02
CA ASP A 117 -10.44 -11.00 32.81
C ASP A 117 -11.81 -10.47 32.37
N GLU A 118 -12.58 -9.85 33.27
CA GLU A 118 -13.93 -9.34 33.01
C GLU A 118 -14.06 -7.81 33.11
N ASN A 119 -13.05 -7.10 33.63
CA ASN A 119 -13.14 -5.67 33.93
C ASN A 119 -12.10 -4.87 33.15
N ALA A 120 -12.58 -3.99 32.27
CA ALA A 120 -11.77 -3.01 31.57
C ALA A 120 -12.22 -1.59 31.90
N THR A 121 -11.31 -0.78 32.43
CA THR A 121 -11.56 0.64 32.69
C THR A 121 -11.13 1.45 31.47
N THR A 122 -12.00 2.34 30.99
CA THR A 122 -11.72 3.17 29.82
C THR A 122 -11.15 4.54 30.21
N TYR A 123 -10.12 4.97 29.50
CA TYR A 123 -9.43 6.25 29.70
C TYR A 123 -9.29 7.03 28.39
N LEU A 124 -9.49 8.33 28.48
CA LEU A 124 -8.99 9.29 27.49
C LEU A 124 -7.49 9.50 27.67
N ALA A 125 -6.80 9.94 26.62
CA ALA A 125 -5.34 10.13 26.63
C ALA A 125 -4.82 10.97 27.81
N GLY A 126 -5.53 12.04 28.21
CA GLY A 126 -5.16 12.87 29.36
C GLY A 126 -5.23 12.10 30.69
N ALA A 127 -6.36 11.45 30.95
CA ALA A 127 -6.57 10.65 32.15
C ALA A 127 -5.64 9.43 32.21
N PHE A 128 -5.35 8.81 31.07
CA PHE A 128 -4.37 7.73 30.96
C PHE A 128 -2.95 8.18 31.37
N ILE A 129 -2.53 9.37 30.94
CA ILE A 129 -1.25 9.95 31.39
C ILE A 129 -1.28 10.19 32.90
N GLU A 130 -2.33 10.85 33.42
CA GLU A 130 -2.39 11.18 34.84
C GLU A 130 -2.28 9.94 35.74
N GLN A 131 -2.94 8.84 35.35
CA GLN A 131 -2.94 7.62 36.15
C GLN A 131 -1.73 6.71 35.92
N PHE A 132 -1.18 6.66 34.70
CA PHE A 132 -0.23 5.60 34.35
C PHE A 132 1.16 6.10 33.91
N ASN A 133 1.46 7.39 34.03
CA ASN A 133 2.74 7.92 33.52
C ASN A 133 4.00 7.40 34.26
N HIS A 134 3.87 6.84 35.46
CA HIS A 134 4.96 6.20 36.19
C HIS A 134 5.22 4.75 35.81
N TYR A 135 4.36 4.13 35.01
CA TYR A 135 4.53 2.76 34.54
C TYR A 135 5.40 2.68 33.30
N LYS A 136 6.10 1.55 33.16
CA LYS A 136 6.73 1.16 31.90
C LYS A 136 5.74 0.28 31.13
N PHE A 137 5.86 0.30 29.81
CA PHE A 137 5.00 -0.45 28.90
C PHE A 137 5.84 -1.21 27.89
N THR A 138 5.32 -2.33 27.43
CA THR A 138 5.86 -3.08 26.30
C THR A 138 4.81 -3.13 25.21
N LEU A 139 5.14 -2.65 24.02
CA LEU A 139 4.26 -2.75 22.86
C LEU A 139 4.18 -4.22 22.41
N LEU A 140 2.96 -4.70 22.21
CA LEU A 140 2.69 -5.99 21.57
C LEU A 140 1.87 -5.73 20.31
N LEU A 141 2.46 -6.06 19.16
CA LEU A 141 1.75 -5.95 17.89
C LEU A 141 0.95 -7.22 17.61
N ASP A 142 -0.28 -7.04 17.17
CA ASP A 142 -1.14 -8.17 16.78
C ASP A 142 -0.62 -8.80 15.49
N GLU A 143 -0.56 -10.14 15.44
CA GLU A 143 -0.13 -10.89 14.26
C GLU A 143 -0.96 -10.54 13.01
N SER A 144 -2.22 -10.16 13.19
CA SER A 144 -3.11 -9.72 12.12
C SER A 144 -2.57 -8.52 11.33
N ILE A 145 -1.77 -7.64 11.93
CA ILE A 145 -1.15 -6.52 11.23
C ILE A 145 -0.20 -7.04 10.14
N TYR A 146 0.59 -8.07 10.44
CA TYR A 146 1.49 -8.67 9.46
C TYR A 146 0.73 -9.37 8.35
N HIS A 147 -0.39 -10.01 8.68
CA HIS A 147 -1.25 -10.64 7.68
C HIS A 147 -1.85 -9.62 6.71
N ILE A 148 -2.37 -8.50 7.23
CA ILE A 148 -2.88 -7.40 6.40
C ILE A 148 -1.81 -6.86 5.45
N LEU A 149 -0.57 -6.68 5.95
CA LEU A 149 0.54 -6.23 5.10
C LEU A 149 0.86 -7.24 4.00
N ASP A 150 0.87 -8.54 4.32
CA ASP A 150 1.13 -9.61 3.35
C ASP A 150 0.05 -9.69 2.27
N GLU A 151 -1.22 -9.59 2.65
CA GLU A 151 -2.33 -9.54 1.70
C GLU A 151 -2.21 -8.34 0.76
N ARG A 152 -1.92 -7.15 1.29
CA ARG A 152 -1.76 -5.94 0.47
C ARG A 152 -0.58 -6.02 -0.49
N MET A 153 0.56 -6.56 -0.04
CA MET A 153 1.70 -6.80 -0.93
C MET A 153 1.36 -7.81 -2.03
N TYR A 154 0.60 -8.85 -1.70
CA TYR A 154 0.15 -9.85 -2.68
C TYR A 154 -0.83 -9.27 -3.71
N GLU A 155 -1.79 -8.44 -3.29
CA GLU A 155 -2.70 -7.71 -4.18
C GLU A 155 -1.93 -6.80 -5.16
N LEU A 156 -0.95 -6.06 -4.65
CA LEU A 156 -0.09 -5.21 -5.49
C LEU A 156 0.71 -6.06 -6.49
N GLU A 157 1.23 -7.21 -6.07
CA GLU A 157 1.99 -8.09 -6.95
C GLU A 157 1.12 -8.64 -8.10
N ILE A 158 -0.11 -9.06 -7.81
CA ILE A 158 -1.07 -9.48 -8.85
C ILE A 158 -1.35 -8.32 -9.80
N THR A 159 -1.57 -7.13 -9.27
CA THR A 159 -1.88 -5.93 -10.06
C THR A 159 -0.72 -5.57 -11.00
N ILE A 160 0.52 -5.56 -10.49
CA ILE A 160 1.74 -5.31 -11.27
C ILE A 160 1.89 -6.37 -12.38
N LYS A 161 1.75 -7.65 -12.04
CA LYS A 161 1.82 -8.76 -13.01
C LYS A 161 0.77 -8.62 -14.10
N THR A 162 -0.45 -8.24 -13.73
CA THR A 162 -1.55 -8.03 -14.67
C THR A 162 -1.22 -6.88 -15.62
N LEU A 163 -0.84 -5.71 -15.09
CA LEU A 163 -0.48 -4.54 -15.90
C LEU A 163 0.69 -4.79 -16.85
N LYS A 164 1.70 -5.55 -16.42
CA LYS A 164 2.84 -5.94 -17.28
C LYS A 164 2.44 -6.86 -18.44
N ASN A 165 1.41 -7.67 -18.24
CA ASN A 165 0.94 -8.64 -19.23
C ASN A 165 -0.21 -8.11 -20.10
N THR A 166 -0.82 -6.99 -19.72
CA THR A 166 -1.84 -6.32 -20.54
C THR A 166 -1.21 -5.81 -21.83
N LYS A 167 -1.72 -6.29 -22.97
CA LYS A 167 -1.35 -5.77 -24.29
C LYS A 167 -2.10 -4.47 -24.54
N ILE A 168 -1.34 -3.39 -24.71
CA ILE A 168 -1.79 -2.06 -25.13
C ILE A 168 -1.40 -1.87 -26.60
#